data_AF-A0A2E2XCX6-F1
#
_entry.id   AF-A0A2E2XCX6-F1
#
_cell.length_a   1.000
_cell.length_b   1.000
_cell.length_c   1.000
_cell.angle_alpha   90.00
_cell.angle_beta   90.00
_cell.angle_gamma   90.00
#
_symmetry.space_group_name_H-M   'P 1'
#
loop_
_entity.id
_entity.type
_entity.pdbx_description
1 polymer ?
#
loop_
_entity_poly.entity_id
_entity_poly.type
_entity_poly.pdbx_seq_one_letter_code
_entity_poly.pdbx_strand_id
1 'polypeptide(L)'
;MSSIHSLHSVGNLHNTIQSRTAVAKEEGSQSNRALSDQRLKSSDTPQEDSVSSTLSTRKDEANSDGKPQTYAHLEKSLSAQQLDLSDIRGSLSQLRDHMDNATSFKGTHREEGAAGQFAIPQIDNTAADKGKLFSLMVTTADGDRVEIEISKTHGTEGKLAEGGYSYSETSVSVKIDGELDAAEFEALTELTDKLAGLADTYRKEDWAQIGDFSAFSHEELSGFNLNVLGVDGNSFSLDYKVDVNSGERTISSDLNGYNFDIRVDIDGLKLDENVANNQQYLQYQQLIRDTAYSYKQGEDAGGVSSSKAASFFVQGMDAIFDVDEDEKDAIDQRFSAQDSVEELGGLDRMNSGNQQLLDSFSSGLADFEASFNTPIFRPNEYQQSEVSTMSLDIAQITEISRHRDQNHSYTDINQRSEYQSRVSQHLGVGGDSVEHANLDPEANGGQSYLYRTDIKSASIDRSLSFEDTNKLIAIDEQRSQQHIQKDKTVIGGKLESNTVKDLSAAYKNADTHVDIVRTTQEQQAQQILKDYRSIEQMDALVDGSQVELFI
;
A
#
# COMPACT_ATOMS: atom_id res chain seq x y z
N MET A 1 52.18 -18.91 43.83
CA MET A 1 52.33 -20.00 42.84
C MET A 1 51.17 -20.94 43.03
N SER A 2 50.20 -20.93 42.10
CA SER A 2 49.32 -22.04 41.71
C SER A 2 48.30 -21.50 40.72
N SER A 3 48.24 -22.18 39.57
CA SER A 3 47.48 -21.86 38.37
C SER A 3 46.00 -22.23 38.49
N ILE A 4 45.13 -21.50 37.80
CA ILE A 4 43.73 -21.89 37.52
C ILE A 4 43.56 -22.01 36.01
N HIS A 5 43.05 -23.17 35.59
CA HIS A 5 42.68 -23.51 34.21
C HIS A 5 41.42 -22.74 33.78
N SER A 6 41.46 -22.12 32.60
CA SER A 6 40.29 -21.70 31.84
C SER A 6 39.97 -22.74 30.76
N LEU A 7 38.72 -23.22 30.74
CA LEU A 7 38.17 -24.04 29.66
C LEU A 7 37.40 -23.11 28.72
N HIS A 8 37.78 -23.14 27.45
CA HIS A 8 37.09 -22.50 26.34
C HIS A 8 35.81 -23.28 26.01
N SER A 9 34.71 -22.57 25.75
CA SER A 9 33.56 -23.08 25.02
C SER A 9 33.37 -22.22 23.78
N VAL A 10 33.59 -22.83 22.63
CA VAL A 10 33.36 -22.29 21.29
C VAL A 10 31.99 -22.79 20.83
N GLY A 11 31.10 -21.88 20.45
CA GLY A 11 29.81 -22.19 19.85
C GLY A 11 29.60 -21.32 18.62
N ASN A 12 30.13 -21.76 17.47
CA ASN A 12 29.77 -21.29 16.14
C ASN A 12 28.35 -21.78 15.80
N LEU A 13 27.50 -20.92 15.21
CA LEU A 13 26.47 -21.34 14.25
C LEU A 13 26.09 -20.16 13.34
N HIS A 14 26.65 -20.16 12.14
CA HIS A 14 26.15 -19.49 10.93
C HIS A 14 25.34 -20.52 10.11
N ASN A 15 24.23 -20.11 9.49
CA ASN A 15 23.67 -20.61 8.22
C ASN A 15 22.41 -19.77 7.91
N THR A 16 22.44 -18.77 7.02
CA THR A 16 22.28 -18.85 5.55
C THR A 16 20.93 -19.46 5.13
N ILE A 17 19.94 -18.59 4.90
CA ILE A 17 18.70 -18.91 4.21
C ILE A 17 18.96 -18.78 2.69
N GLN A 18 18.91 -19.90 1.99
CA GLN A 18 18.91 -19.96 0.52
C GLN A 18 17.49 -20.18 0.01
N SER A 19 17.12 -19.37 -0.97
CA SER A 19 15.94 -19.44 -1.82
C SER A 19 15.84 -20.76 -2.57
N ARG A 20 14.63 -21.33 -2.60
CA ARG A 20 14.23 -22.43 -3.49
C ARG A 20 12.95 -22.04 -4.21
N THR A 21 13.05 -21.76 -5.51
CA THR A 21 11.90 -21.85 -6.43
C THR A 21 12.16 -23.01 -7.37
N ALA A 22 11.25 -23.98 -7.33
CA ALA A 22 11.35 -25.23 -8.04
C ALA A 22 11.00 -25.07 -9.53
N VAL A 23 11.80 -25.72 -10.36
CA VAL A 23 11.60 -25.94 -11.79
C VAL A 23 10.58 -27.06 -11.97
N ALA A 24 9.51 -26.79 -12.72
CA ALA A 24 8.64 -27.84 -13.29
C ALA A 24 8.92 -27.98 -14.79
N LYS A 25 9.23 -29.21 -15.21
CA LYS A 25 9.47 -29.66 -16.58
C LYS A 25 8.58 -30.89 -16.80
N GLU A 26 7.65 -30.82 -17.75
CA GLU A 26 7.07 -31.92 -18.54
C GLU A 26 6.58 -31.25 -19.85
N GLU A 27 7.17 -31.46 -21.03
CA GLU A 27 6.97 -32.59 -21.96
C GLU A 27 5.48 -33.01 -22.04
N GLY A 28 4.74 -33.01 -23.14
CA GLY A 28 4.97 -32.83 -24.56
C GLY A 28 3.81 -33.55 -25.28
N SER A 29 3.17 -32.95 -26.28
CA SER A 29 2.45 -33.72 -27.31
C SER A 29 2.19 -32.90 -28.56
N GLN A 30 2.89 -33.27 -29.63
CA GLN A 30 2.54 -32.94 -31.01
C GLN A 30 1.72 -34.09 -31.60
N SER A 31 0.65 -33.81 -32.34
CA SER A 31 0.19 -34.69 -33.42
C SER A 31 -0.92 -34.06 -34.29
N ASN A 32 -0.57 -33.88 -35.57
CA ASN A 32 -1.36 -34.05 -36.80
C ASN A 32 -2.53 -33.08 -37.12
N ARG A 33 -2.43 -32.23 -38.15
CA ARG A 33 -2.53 -32.45 -39.62
C ARG A 33 -3.93 -32.85 -40.16
N ALA A 34 -4.45 -31.89 -40.93
CA ALA A 34 -4.96 -32.01 -42.30
C ALA A 34 -6.44 -32.36 -42.58
N LEU A 35 -7.09 -31.37 -43.21
CA LEU A 35 -7.87 -31.40 -44.47
C LEU A 35 -9.05 -32.37 -44.59
N SER A 36 -10.23 -31.82 -44.85
CA SER A 36 -11.13 -32.26 -45.92
C SER A 36 -12.16 -31.19 -46.25
N ASP A 37 -12.10 -30.70 -47.50
CA ASP A 37 -13.20 -30.06 -48.22
C ASP A 37 -14.40 -31.03 -48.35
N GLN A 38 -15.64 -30.54 -48.28
CA GLN A 38 -16.57 -30.65 -49.41
C GLN A 38 -17.90 -29.90 -49.25
N ARG A 39 -18.16 -29.16 -50.32
CA ARG A 39 -19.35 -28.41 -50.77
C ARG A 39 -20.59 -29.28 -51.02
N LEU A 40 -21.78 -28.71 -50.82
CA LEU A 40 -22.96 -28.63 -51.73
C LEU A 40 -24.19 -28.18 -50.91
N LYS A 41 -24.66 -26.92 -51.00
CA LYS A 41 -25.70 -26.34 -51.89
C LYS A 41 -27.10 -27.00 -51.82
N SER A 42 -28.08 -26.21 -51.34
CA SER A 42 -29.40 -25.89 -51.95
C SER A 42 -30.32 -25.29 -50.86
N SER A 43 -30.56 -23.96 -50.88
CA SER A 43 -31.78 -23.29 -51.40
C SER A 43 -33.03 -23.52 -50.54
N ASP A 44 -33.51 -22.49 -49.85
CA ASP A 44 -34.74 -21.78 -50.24
C ASP A 44 -35.12 -20.73 -49.18
N THR A 45 -35.31 -19.51 -49.66
CA THR A 45 -35.93 -18.36 -48.98
C THR A 45 -37.43 -18.61 -48.84
N PRO A 46 -38.08 -18.02 -47.83
CA PRO A 46 -38.85 -16.85 -48.21
C PRO A 46 -38.74 -15.67 -47.23
N GLN A 47 -38.98 -14.55 -47.88
CA GLN A 47 -39.02 -13.17 -47.46
C GLN A 47 -40.27 -12.90 -46.61
N GLU A 48 -40.11 -12.30 -45.43
CA GLU A 48 -41.15 -11.49 -44.78
C GLU A 48 -40.51 -10.23 -44.19
N ASP A 49 -41.00 -9.08 -44.68
CA ASP A 49 -40.82 -7.77 -44.08
C ASP A 49 -41.55 -7.71 -42.73
N SER A 50 -40.89 -7.20 -41.69
CA SER A 50 -41.61 -6.46 -40.65
C SER A 50 -40.70 -5.48 -39.92
N VAL A 51 -40.98 -4.19 -40.17
CA VAL A 51 -40.85 -3.12 -39.19
C VAL A 51 -41.54 -3.53 -37.88
N SER A 52 -40.93 -3.36 -36.71
CA SER A 52 -41.71 -3.08 -35.50
C SER A 52 -40.92 -2.25 -34.48
N SER A 53 -41.39 -1.02 -34.35
CA SER A 53 -41.26 -0.15 -33.20
C SER A 53 -41.99 -0.73 -31.96
N THR A 54 -41.49 -0.31 -30.79
CA THR A 54 -42.24 0.04 -29.56
C THR A 54 -43.07 -1.00 -28.80
N LEU A 55 -42.76 -1.04 -27.49
CA LEU A 55 -43.55 -1.41 -26.32
C LEU A 55 -44.99 -1.90 -26.55
N SER A 56 -45.31 -3.05 -25.93
CA SER A 56 -46.66 -3.35 -25.48
C SER A 56 -46.66 -3.70 -23.98
N THR A 57 -47.24 -2.82 -23.18
CA THR A 57 -47.72 -3.11 -21.83
C THR A 57 -48.99 -3.94 -21.96
N ARG A 58 -48.91 -5.23 -21.61
CA ARG A 58 -50.11 -6.06 -21.39
C ARG A 58 -50.19 -6.40 -19.92
N LYS A 59 -51.17 -5.79 -19.26
CA LYS A 59 -51.59 -6.09 -17.89
C LYS A 59 -52.47 -7.33 -17.96
N ASP A 60 -51.93 -8.49 -17.62
CA ASP A 60 -52.72 -9.71 -17.41
C ASP A 60 -52.63 -10.13 -15.93
N GLU A 61 -53.82 -10.31 -15.35
CA GLU A 61 -54.06 -10.71 -13.97
C GLU A 61 -53.68 -12.16 -13.70
N ALA A 62 -53.27 -12.40 -12.45
CA ALA A 62 -53.39 -13.61 -11.66
C ALA A 62 -53.04 -14.97 -12.33
N ASN A 63 -51.90 -15.54 -11.92
CA ASN A 63 -51.85 -16.99 -11.73
C ASN A 63 -50.93 -17.39 -10.57
N SER A 64 -51.51 -18.18 -9.67
CA SER A 64 -50.88 -18.81 -8.53
C SER A 64 -50.06 -20.01 -8.99
N ASP A 65 -48.74 -19.96 -8.85
CA ASP A 65 -47.94 -21.17 -8.62
C ASP A 65 -46.61 -20.81 -7.96
N GLY A 66 -46.46 -21.27 -6.71
CA GLY A 66 -45.33 -20.97 -5.83
C GLY A 66 -44.03 -21.62 -6.28
N LYS A 67 -43.33 -20.97 -7.21
CA LYS A 67 -41.88 -21.08 -7.38
C LYS A 67 -41.27 -19.71 -7.08
N PRO A 68 -40.12 -19.63 -6.40
CA PRO A 68 -39.44 -18.36 -6.20
C PRO A 68 -39.11 -17.77 -7.58
N GLN A 69 -39.84 -16.72 -7.98
CA GLN A 69 -39.46 -15.91 -9.12
C GLN A 69 -38.19 -15.19 -8.73
N THR A 70 -37.07 -15.58 -9.34
CA THR A 70 -35.87 -14.75 -9.36
C THR A 70 -36.27 -13.45 -10.04
N TYR A 71 -36.21 -12.33 -9.32
CA TYR A 71 -36.60 -11.00 -9.80
C TYR A 71 -35.60 -10.51 -10.87
N ALA A 72 -35.70 -11.06 -12.09
CA ALA A 72 -34.90 -10.66 -13.24
C ALA A 72 -35.40 -9.36 -13.92
N HIS A 73 -36.09 -8.48 -13.19
CA HIS A 73 -36.82 -7.35 -13.77
C HIS A 73 -36.58 -6.04 -13.02
N LEU A 74 -35.31 -5.67 -12.84
CA LEU A 74 -34.94 -4.27 -12.59
C LEU A 74 -33.61 -3.92 -13.31
N GLU A 75 -33.42 -4.38 -14.54
CA GLU A 75 -32.41 -3.78 -15.43
C GLU A 75 -32.97 -2.43 -15.91
N LYS A 76 -32.72 -1.37 -15.14
CA LYS A 76 -33.09 0.00 -15.48
C LYS A 76 -31.98 0.61 -16.35
N SER A 77 -32.29 0.95 -17.59
CA SER A 77 -31.38 1.65 -18.50
C SER A 77 -31.23 3.13 -18.10
N LEU A 78 -30.00 3.59 -17.89
CA LEU A 78 -29.65 5.01 -17.72
C LEU A 78 -29.51 5.72 -19.07
N SER A 79 -29.77 7.02 -19.10
CA SER A 79 -29.54 7.85 -20.29
C SER A 79 -28.09 8.34 -20.39
N ALA A 80 -27.69 8.82 -21.57
CA ALA A 80 -26.35 9.35 -21.84
C ALA A 80 -25.90 10.48 -20.90
N GLN A 81 -26.86 11.28 -20.42
CA GLN A 81 -26.59 12.39 -19.49
C GLN A 81 -26.37 11.91 -18.06
N GLN A 82 -26.65 10.63 -17.80
CA GLN A 82 -26.58 10.01 -16.48
C GLN A 82 -25.32 9.18 -16.28
N LEU A 83 -24.54 8.98 -17.34
CA LEU A 83 -23.31 8.18 -17.36
C LEU A 83 -22.19 9.02 -17.97
N ASP A 84 -21.64 9.95 -17.19
CA ASP A 84 -20.46 10.71 -17.58
C ASP A 84 -19.20 10.00 -17.06
N LEU A 85 -18.38 9.51 -17.99
CA LEU A 85 -17.12 8.82 -17.67
C LEU A 85 -16.00 9.75 -17.20
N SER A 86 -16.17 11.06 -17.38
CA SER A 86 -15.25 12.07 -16.85
C SER A 86 -15.58 12.50 -15.42
N ASP A 87 -16.72 12.04 -14.90
CA ASP A 87 -17.22 12.29 -13.54
C ASP A 87 -17.79 10.97 -12.98
N ILE A 88 -16.90 10.06 -12.56
CA ILE A 88 -17.31 8.78 -11.94
C ILE A 88 -18.22 9.08 -10.76
N ARG A 89 -17.87 10.10 -9.96
CA ARG A 89 -18.66 10.53 -8.80
C ARG A 89 -20.07 10.93 -9.20
N GLY A 90 -20.22 11.73 -10.25
CA GLY A 90 -21.50 12.10 -10.83
C GLY A 90 -22.32 10.88 -11.26
N SER A 91 -21.69 9.91 -11.92
CA SER A 91 -22.35 8.66 -12.34
C SER A 91 -22.82 7.82 -11.14
N LEU A 92 -22.01 7.70 -10.09
CA LEU A 92 -22.37 6.95 -8.87
C LEU A 92 -23.44 7.65 -8.03
N SER A 93 -23.41 8.99 -7.95
CA SER A 93 -24.43 9.76 -7.23
C SER A 93 -25.85 9.54 -7.78
N GLN A 94 -25.98 9.28 -9.09
CA GLN A 94 -27.25 9.01 -9.74
C GLN A 94 -27.72 7.56 -9.57
N LEU A 95 -26.80 6.63 -9.33
CA LEU A 95 -27.14 5.24 -8.98
C LEU A 95 -27.76 5.15 -7.60
N ARG A 96 -27.34 6.03 -6.67
CA ARG A 96 -27.85 6.07 -5.30
C ARG A 96 -29.38 6.14 -5.26
N ASP A 97 -29.98 7.02 -6.07
CA ASP A 97 -31.44 7.18 -6.19
C ASP A 97 -32.17 5.94 -6.74
N HIS A 98 -31.42 4.90 -7.12
CA HIS A 98 -31.93 3.66 -7.68
C HIS A 98 -31.60 2.41 -6.85
N MET A 99 -30.74 2.53 -5.83
CA MET A 99 -30.28 1.39 -5.01
C MET A 99 -31.27 0.95 -3.92
N ASP A 100 -32.19 1.82 -3.47
CA ASP A 100 -33.13 1.58 -2.35
C ASP A 100 -33.98 0.29 -2.43
N ASN A 101 -34.03 -0.42 -3.56
CA ASN A 101 -34.87 -1.63 -3.71
C ASN A 101 -34.31 -2.73 -4.63
N ALA A 102 -33.05 -2.63 -5.09
CA ALA A 102 -32.51 -3.56 -6.09
C ALA A 102 -31.15 -4.12 -5.66
N THR A 103 -31.06 -5.45 -5.59
CA THR A 103 -29.79 -6.17 -5.30
C THR A 103 -28.83 -6.20 -6.49
N SER A 104 -29.30 -5.80 -7.68
CA SER A 104 -28.43 -5.64 -8.85
C SER A 104 -28.98 -4.57 -9.78
N PHE A 105 -28.08 -3.80 -10.36
CA PHE A 105 -28.36 -2.78 -11.35
C PHE A 105 -27.37 -2.88 -12.49
N LYS A 106 -27.83 -2.66 -13.73
CA LYS A 106 -26.96 -2.49 -14.89
C LYS A 106 -27.50 -1.41 -15.79
N GLY A 107 -26.68 -0.40 -16.07
CA GLY A 107 -26.92 0.65 -17.04
C GLY A 107 -25.92 0.55 -18.19
N THR A 108 -26.36 0.82 -19.42
CA THR A 108 -25.49 0.87 -20.60
C THR A 108 -25.77 2.14 -21.38
N HIS A 109 -24.71 2.87 -21.75
CA HIS A 109 -24.76 3.99 -22.68
C HIS A 109 -23.97 3.62 -23.93
N ARG A 110 -24.58 3.75 -25.11
CA ARG A 110 -23.97 3.39 -26.38
C ARG A 110 -24.01 4.56 -27.34
N GLU A 111 -22.84 4.91 -27.87
CA GLU A 111 -22.67 5.90 -28.92
C GLU A 111 -22.39 5.20 -30.25
N GLU A 112 -23.06 5.64 -31.31
CA GLU A 112 -22.91 5.10 -32.65
C GLU A 112 -22.41 6.18 -33.61
N GLY A 113 -21.53 5.81 -34.51
CA GLY A 113 -20.87 6.73 -35.43
C GLY A 113 -20.42 6.02 -36.70
N ALA A 114 -20.23 6.77 -37.79
CA ALA A 114 -19.77 6.22 -39.06
C ALA A 114 -18.46 5.44 -38.87
N ALA A 115 -18.21 4.42 -39.71
CA ALA A 115 -17.00 3.63 -39.61
C ALA A 115 -15.73 4.52 -39.62
N GLY A 116 -14.94 4.44 -38.54
CA GLY A 116 -13.73 5.25 -38.36
C GLY A 116 -13.96 6.63 -37.73
N GLN A 117 -15.19 6.98 -37.36
CA GLN A 117 -15.55 8.24 -36.71
C GLN A 117 -15.26 8.24 -35.21
N PHE A 118 -15.24 7.07 -34.58
CA PHE A 118 -14.61 6.85 -33.27
C PHE A 118 -13.10 6.59 -33.38
N ALA A 119 -12.44 7.13 -34.42
CA ALA A 119 -11.00 7.34 -34.31
C ALA A 119 -10.80 8.17 -33.05
N ILE A 120 -10.16 7.54 -32.04
CA ILE A 120 -9.90 8.04 -30.69
C ILE A 120 -9.77 9.55 -30.77
N PRO A 121 -10.79 10.33 -30.34
CA PRO A 121 -10.61 11.76 -30.32
C PRO A 121 -9.41 11.98 -29.41
N GLN A 122 -8.35 12.61 -29.94
CA GLN A 122 -7.24 13.15 -29.15
C GLN A 122 -7.77 14.30 -28.29
N ILE A 123 -8.73 13.98 -27.42
CA ILE A 123 -9.04 14.78 -26.25
C ILE A 123 -7.88 14.47 -25.30
N ASP A 124 -7.39 15.48 -24.60
CA ASP A 124 -6.44 15.40 -23.48
C ASP A 124 -6.95 14.52 -22.30
N ASN A 125 -7.73 13.48 -22.57
CA ASN A 125 -8.24 12.54 -21.60
C ASN A 125 -7.21 11.44 -21.40
N THR A 126 -6.50 11.55 -20.28
CA THR A 126 -5.59 10.59 -19.68
C THR A 126 -6.30 9.33 -19.13
N ALA A 127 -7.42 8.93 -19.72
CA ALA A 127 -8.18 7.75 -19.32
C ALA A 127 -8.13 6.63 -20.36
N ALA A 128 -8.10 5.38 -19.89
CA ALA A 128 -8.24 4.22 -20.75
C ALA A 128 -9.53 4.29 -21.60
N ASP A 129 -9.44 3.90 -22.86
CA ASP A 129 -10.57 3.93 -23.79
C ASP A 129 -11.35 2.61 -23.83
N LYS A 130 -10.87 1.55 -23.20
CA LYS A 130 -11.52 0.23 -23.18
C LYS A 130 -11.15 -0.56 -21.92
N GLY A 131 -11.96 -1.56 -21.59
CA GLY A 131 -11.76 -2.45 -20.45
C GLY A 131 -12.59 -2.03 -19.23
N LYS A 132 -12.24 -2.58 -18.06
CA LYS A 132 -12.80 -2.18 -16.77
C LYS A 132 -12.09 -0.91 -16.33
N LEU A 133 -12.78 0.23 -16.43
CA LEU A 133 -12.22 1.55 -16.13
C LEU A 133 -12.16 1.82 -14.62
N PHE A 134 -13.16 1.31 -13.90
CA PHE A 134 -13.30 1.44 -12.46
C PHE A 134 -13.94 0.17 -11.92
N SER A 135 -13.42 -0.34 -10.81
CA SER A 135 -13.96 -1.47 -10.08
C SER A 135 -13.78 -1.21 -8.60
N LEU A 136 -14.88 -1.16 -7.86
CA LEU A 136 -14.90 -1.02 -6.41
C LEU A 136 -15.65 -2.21 -5.82
N MET A 137 -15.00 -2.94 -4.93
CA MET A 137 -15.62 -3.97 -4.11
C MET A 137 -15.58 -3.49 -2.66
N VAL A 138 -16.71 -3.44 -1.98
CA VAL A 138 -16.82 -3.09 -0.56
C VAL A 138 -17.37 -4.29 0.20
N THR A 139 -16.84 -4.55 1.39
CA THR A 139 -17.33 -5.58 2.31
C THR A 139 -17.81 -4.91 3.59
N THR A 140 -19.04 -5.19 4.01
CA THR A 140 -19.60 -4.70 5.27
C THR A 140 -19.00 -5.44 6.48
N ALA A 141 -19.23 -4.95 7.68
CA ALA A 141 -18.77 -5.58 8.91
C ALA A 141 -19.38 -6.99 9.13
N ASP A 142 -20.60 -7.21 8.65
CA ASP A 142 -21.30 -8.50 8.78
C ASP A 142 -21.02 -9.49 7.62
N GLY A 143 -20.32 -9.04 6.57
CA GLY A 143 -19.77 -9.88 5.50
C GLY A 143 -20.47 -9.78 4.15
N ASP A 144 -21.47 -8.91 4.03
CA ASP A 144 -22.12 -8.57 2.76
C ASP A 144 -21.16 -7.87 1.80
N ARG A 145 -21.42 -8.02 0.49
CA ARG A 145 -20.52 -7.53 -0.56
C ARG A 145 -21.22 -6.66 -1.57
N VAL A 146 -20.62 -5.51 -1.85
CA VAL A 146 -21.07 -4.58 -2.91
C VAL A 146 -20.00 -4.46 -3.97
N GLU A 147 -20.34 -4.79 -5.20
CA GLU A 147 -19.46 -4.66 -6.37
C GLU A 147 -20.02 -3.58 -7.29
N ILE A 148 -19.20 -2.56 -7.57
CA ILE A 148 -19.49 -1.45 -8.48
C ILE A 148 -18.43 -1.49 -9.59
N GLU A 149 -18.87 -1.68 -10.83
CA GLU A 149 -17.98 -1.72 -12.00
C GLU A 149 -18.44 -0.71 -13.05
N ILE A 150 -17.47 0.01 -13.62
CA ILE A 150 -17.64 0.82 -14.83
C ILE A 150 -16.69 0.27 -15.89
N SER A 151 -17.24 -0.15 -17.02
CA SER A 151 -16.47 -0.68 -18.15
C SER A 151 -16.81 0.01 -19.44
N LYS A 152 -15.84 0.03 -20.37
CA LYS A 152 -15.99 0.59 -21.70
C LYS A 152 -15.56 -0.42 -22.76
N THR A 153 -16.37 -0.56 -23.79
CA THR A 153 -16.07 -1.45 -24.92
C THR A 153 -16.22 -0.69 -26.23
N HIS A 154 -15.39 -1.03 -27.20
CA HIS A 154 -15.48 -0.52 -28.55
C HIS A 154 -15.68 -1.69 -29.51
N GLY A 155 -16.48 -1.47 -30.54
CA GLY A 155 -16.71 -2.46 -31.56
C GLY A 155 -17.14 -1.86 -32.88
N THR A 156 -17.30 -2.74 -33.86
CA THR A 156 -17.87 -2.42 -35.16
C THR A 156 -19.00 -3.40 -35.42
N GLU A 157 -20.17 -2.87 -35.77
CA GLU A 157 -21.34 -3.67 -36.10
C GLU A 157 -21.73 -3.46 -37.57
N GLY A 158 -22.06 -4.56 -38.26
CA GLY A 158 -22.27 -4.58 -39.71
C GLY A 158 -20.98 -4.77 -40.53
N LYS A 159 -21.13 -5.06 -41.82
CA LYS A 159 -20.01 -5.19 -42.76
C LYS A 159 -19.59 -3.80 -43.25
N LEU A 160 -18.29 -3.49 -43.28
CA LEU A 160 -17.78 -2.22 -43.81
C LEU A 160 -18.29 -1.90 -45.23
N ALA A 161 -18.54 -2.92 -46.05
CA ALA A 161 -19.06 -2.76 -47.42
C ALA A 161 -20.56 -2.39 -47.49
N GLU A 162 -21.31 -2.54 -46.41
CA GLU A 162 -22.76 -2.31 -46.33
C GLU A 162 -23.12 -1.12 -45.43
N GLY A 163 -22.14 -0.26 -45.10
CA GLY A 163 -22.37 0.89 -44.22
C GLY A 163 -22.34 0.55 -42.73
N GLY A 164 -21.55 -0.46 -42.34
CA GLY A 164 -21.30 -0.77 -40.92
C GLY A 164 -20.85 0.46 -40.13
N TYR A 165 -21.15 0.46 -38.84
CA TYR A 165 -20.87 1.56 -37.93
C TYR A 165 -19.96 1.09 -36.80
N SER A 166 -19.16 2.01 -36.28
CA SER A 166 -18.43 1.78 -35.03
C SER A 166 -19.30 2.17 -33.86
N TYR A 167 -19.10 1.55 -32.70
CA TYR A 167 -19.76 1.94 -31.45
C TYR A 167 -18.76 2.03 -30.29
N SER A 168 -19.09 2.89 -29.34
CA SER A 168 -18.48 2.97 -28.01
C SER A 168 -19.59 2.72 -26.99
N GLU A 169 -19.47 1.68 -26.18
CA GLU A 169 -20.44 1.33 -25.15
C GLU A 169 -19.79 1.39 -23.77
N THR A 170 -20.36 2.22 -22.91
CA THR A 170 -20.05 2.30 -21.49
C THR A 170 -21.10 1.54 -20.72
N SER A 171 -20.70 0.66 -19.80
CA SER A 171 -21.62 -0.01 -18.89
C SER A 171 -21.24 0.25 -17.44
N VAL A 172 -22.25 0.41 -16.60
CA VAL A 172 -22.12 0.47 -15.16
C VAL A 172 -22.94 -0.65 -14.56
N SER A 173 -22.34 -1.43 -13.67
CA SER A 173 -23.03 -2.48 -12.93
C SER A 173 -22.80 -2.32 -11.44
N VAL A 174 -23.88 -2.45 -10.68
CA VAL A 174 -23.85 -2.56 -9.22
C VAL A 174 -24.44 -3.92 -8.86
N LYS A 175 -23.78 -4.66 -7.99
CA LYS A 175 -24.23 -5.95 -7.49
C LYS A 175 -24.06 -5.98 -5.98
N ILE A 176 -25.12 -6.35 -5.29
CA ILE A 176 -25.18 -6.49 -3.84
C ILE A 176 -25.43 -7.97 -3.55
N ASP A 177 -24.50 -8.59 -2.85
CA ASP A 177 -24.59 -9.96 -2.32
C ASP A 177 -24.75 -9.84 -0.80
N GLY A 178 -26.00 -9.69 -0.35
CA GLY A 178 -26.32 -9.31 1.03
C GLY A 178 -27.61 -8.50 1.19
N GLU A 179 -27.89 -8.07 2.42
CA GLU A 179 -28.96 -7.13 2.80
C GLU A 179 -28.35 -5.92 3.52
N LEU A 180 -28.09 -4.84 2.79
CA LEU A 180 -27.57 -3.61 3.39
C LEU A 180 -28.63 -2.90 4.24
N ASP A 181 -28.28 -2.55 5.46
CA ASP A 181 -29.08 -1.67 6.28
C ASP A 181 -28.89 -0.17 5.94
N ALA A 182 -29.59 0.71 6.66
CA ALA A 182 -29.54 2.14 6.38
C ALA A 182 -28.19 2.79 6.72
N ALA A 183 -27.51 2.30 7.75
CA ALA A 183 -26.22 2.82 8.20
C ALA A 183 -25.10 2.33 7.26
N GLU A 184 -25.12 1.05 6.89
CA GLU A 184 -24.19 0.50 5.89
C GLU A 184 -24.33 1.19 4.53
N PHE A 185 -25.56 1.51 4.13
CA PHE A 185 -25.82 2.24 2.89
C PHE A 185 -25.28 3.68 2.94
N GLU A 186 -25.40 4.36 4.09
CA GLU A 186 -24.84 5.69 4.30
C GLU A 186 -23.30 5.65 4.26
N ALA A 187 -22.69 4.72 5.00
CA ALA A 187 -21.23 4.51 5.01
C ALA A 187 -20.69 4.15 3.62
N LEU A 188 -21.37 3.27 2.88
CA LEU A 188 -21.04 2.94 1.50
C LEU A 188 -21.09 4.18 0.60
N THR A 189 -22.09 5.04 0.79
CA THR A 189 -22.25 6.26 -0.02
C THR A 189 -21.10 7.23 0.22
N GLU A 190 -20.73 7.48 1.47
CA GLU A 190 -19.62 8.36 1.83
C GLU A 190 -18.28 7.83 1.30
N LEU A 191 -18.01 6.54 1.50
CA LEU A 191 -16.82 5.88 0.97
C LEU A 191 -16.77 5.95 -0.56
N THR A 192 -17.89 5.67 -1.23
CA THR A 192 -17.96 5.67 -2.69
C THR A 192 -17.72 7.07 -3.26
N ASP A 193 -18.24 8.13 -2.65
CA ASP A 193 -17.99 9.51 -3.08
C ASP A 193 -16.50 9.88 -3.00
N LYS A 194 -15.85 9.51 -1.88
CA LYS A 194 -14.41 9.72 -1.66
C LYS A 194 -13.56 8.96 -2.68
N LEU A 195 -13.81 7.66 -2.85
CA LEU A 195 -13.05 6.80 -3.77
C LEU A 195 -13.30 7.15 -5.24
N ALA A 196 -14.49 7.63 -5.59
CA ALA A 196 -14.77 8.15 -6.92
C ALA A 196 -13.97 9.42 -7.19
N GLY A 197 -13.89 10.35 -6.24
CA GLY A 197 -13.04 11.53 -6.35
C GLY A 197 -11.55 11.19 -6.51
N LEU A 198 -11.08 10.14 -5.82
CA LEU A 198 -9.73 9.61 -5.98
C LEU A 198 -9.50 9.04 -7.39
N ALA A 199 -10.46 8.27 -7.90
CA ALA A 199 -10.41 7.70 -9.25
C ALA A 199 -10.44 8.78 -10.35
N ASP A 200 -11.26 9.82 -10.18
CA ASP A 200 -11.33 10.96 -11.11
C ASP A 200 -10.01 11.74 -11.11
N THR A 201 -9.42 11.97 -9.93
CA THR A 201 -8.09 12.61 -9.80
C THR A 201 -7.02 11.79 -10.51
N TYR A 202 -6.98 10.47 -10.26
CA TYR A 202 -6.05 9.57 -10.94
C TYR A 202 -6.21 9.61 -12.46
N ARG A 203 -7.44 9.49 -12.98
CA ARG A 203 -7.68 9.49 -14.43
C ARG A 203 -7.38 10.83 -15.10
N LYS A 204 -7.34 11.91 -14.34
CA LYS A 204 -6.99 13.25 -14.84
C LYS A 204 -5.48 13.50 -14.77
N GLU A 205 -4.85 13.13 -13.67
CA GLU A 205 -3.47 13.51 -13.34
C GLU A 205 -2.45 12.38 -13.51
N ASP A 206 -2.92 11.18 -13.88
CA ASP A 206 -2.16 9.91 -13.87
C ASP A 206 -1.47 9.66 -12.50
N TRP A 207 -2.12 10.15 -11.44
CA TRP A 207 -1.65 10.05 -10.07
C TRP A 207 -2.77 10.23 -9.05
N ALA A 208 -2.72 9.43 -8.00
CA ALA A 208 -3.68 9.46 -6.90
C ALA A 208 -3.05 10.09 -5.65
N GLN A 209 -3.81 10.92 -4.94
CA GLN A 209 -3.48 11.39 -3.60
C GLN A 209 -4.45 10.72 -2.63
N ILE A 210 -3.97 9.73 -1.88
CA ILE A 210 -4.83 8.83 -1.10
C ILE A 210 -5.60 9.60 -0.01
N GLY A 211 -5.00 10.64 0.55
CA GLY A 211 -5.63 11.45 1.59
C GLY A 211 -6.00 10.64 2.84
N ASP A 212 -6.88 11.20 3.66
CA ASP A 212 -7.48 10.55 4.82
C ASP A 212 -8.64 9.60 4.41
N PHE A 213 -8.86 8.56 5.21
CA PHE A 213 -10.03 7.67 5.11
C PHE A 213 -11.09 7.99 6.16
N SER A 214 -11.24 9.26 6.55
CA SER A 214 -12.29 9.71 7.46
C SER A 214 -13.71 9.34 6.98
N ALA A 215 -13.89 9.08 5.68
CA ALA A 215 -15.14 8.58 5.09
C ALA A 215 -15.37 7.06 5.25
N PHE A 216 -14.41 6.31 5.80
CA PHE A 216 -14.54 4.88 6.06
C PHE A 216 -15.09 4.65 7.47
N SER A 217 -16.33 4.14 7.56
CA SER A 217 -16.92 3.76 8.84
C SER A 217 -16.46 2.37 9.27
N HIS A 218 -15.57 2.28 10.26
CA HIS A 218 -15.12 0.99 10.83
C HIS A 218 -16.21 0.21 11.57
N GLU A 219 -17.32 0.86 11.94
CA GLU A 219 -18.47 0.19 12.56
C GLU A 219 -19.29 -0.61 11.53
N GLU A 220 -19.41 -0.07 10.32
CA GLU A 220 -20.30 -0.62 9.28
C GLU A 220 -19.54 -1.39 8.19
N LEU A 221 -18.26 -1.08 7.97
CA LEU A 221 -17.46 -1.63 6.86
C LEU A 221 -16.23 -2.38 7.36
N SER A 222 -15.94 -3.52 6.74
CA SER A 222 -14.73 -4.33 7.00
C SER A 222 -13.64 -4.16 5.95
N GLY A 223 -13.93 -3.57 4.79
CA GLY A 223 -12.89 -3.25 3.82
C GLY A 223 -13.38 -2.90 2.43
N PHE A 224 -12.47 -2.48 1.57
CA PHE A 224 -12.73 -2.24 0.16
C PHE A 224 -11.52 -2.56 -0.73
N ASN A 225 -11.78 -2.74 -2.01
CA ASN A 225 -10.80 -2.93 -3.06
C ASN A 225 -11.19 -2.07 -4.27
N LEU A 226 -10.41 -1.04 -4.54
CA LEU A 226 -10.56 -0.12 -5.66
C LEU A 226 -9.51 -0.47 -6.73
N ASN A 227 -9.94 -0.53 -7.99
CA ASN A 227 -9.07 -0.59 -9.16
C ASN A 227 -9.54 0.42 -10.20
N VAL A 228 -8.60 1.19 -10.74
CA VAL A 228 -8.84 2.22 -11.75
C VAL A 228 -7.83 2.04 -12.88
N LEU A 229 -8.32 1.98 -14.12
CA LEU A 229 -7.48 1.81 -15.30
C LEU A 229 -7.16 3.18 -15.93
N GLY A 230 -5.87 3.48 -16.06
CA GLY A 230 -5.32 4.66 -16.74
C GLY A 230 -4.99 4.41 -18.22
N VAL A 231 -4.29 5.35 -18.87
CA VAL A 231 -3.83 5.18 -20.27
C VAL A 231 -2.67 4.18 -20.34
N ASP A 232 -2.45 3.60 -21.51
CA ASP A 232 -1.24 2.84 -21.84
C ASP A 232 -0.93 1.64 -20.92
N GLY A 233 -1.95 1.16 -20.20
CA GLY A 233 -1.84 0.05 -19.26
C GLY A 233 -1.43 0.47 -17.85
N ASN A 234 -1.30 1.77 -17.57
CA ASN A 234 -1.19 2.30 -16.22
C ASN A 234 -2.45 1.94 -15.42
N SER A 235 -2.28 1.70 -14.13
CA SER A 235 -3.37 1.39 -13.23
C SER A 235 -3.09 1.90 -11.83
N PHE A 236 -4.17 2.19 -11.13
CA PHE A 236 -4.17 2.46 -9.71
C PHE A 236 -5.05 1.41 -9.01
N SER A 237 -4.49 0.70 -8.04
CA SER A 237 -5.25 -0.18 -7.15
C SER A 237 -5.01 0.21 -5.70
N LEU A 238 -6.04 0.15 -4.88
CA LEU A 238 -6.02 0.43 -3.45
C LEU A 238 -6.92 -0.58 -2.74
N ASP A 239 -6.35 -1.28 -1.76
CA ASP A 239 -7.04 -2.30 -0.98
C ASP A 239 -6.90 -1.95 0.50
N TYR A 240 -8.01 -1.92 1.22
CA TYR A 240 -8.07 -1.65 2.65
C TYR A 240 -8.91 -2.73 3.32
N LYS A 241 -8.43 -3.31 4.41
CA LYS A 241 -9.15 -4.34 5.17
C LYS A 241 -8.96 -4.17 6.67
N VAL A 242 -10.02 -4.45 7.41
CA VAL A 242 -10.08 -4.56 8.86
C VAL A 242 -10.46 -5.99 9.20
N ASP A 243 -9.57 -6.74 9.84
CA ASP A 243 -9.86 -8.05 10.39
C ASP A 243 -10.04 -7.94 11.90
N VAL A 244 -11.31 -7.87 12.31
CA VAL A 244 -11.72 -7.77 13.72
C VAL A 244 -11.31 -9.02 14.52
N ASN A 245 -11.10 -10.18 13.87
CA ASN A 245 -10.72 -11.39 14.60
C ASN A 245 -9.24 -11.42 14.97
N SER A 246 -8.39 -10.83 14.11
CA SER A 246 -6.96 -10.73 14.36
C SER A 246 -6.56 -9.42 15.03
N GLY A 247 -7.47 -8.43 15.09
CA GLY A 247 -7.13 -7.10 15.58
C GLY A 247 -6.23 -6.36 14.60
N GLU A 248 -6.41 -6.53 13.28
CA GLU A 248 -5.48 -5.99 12.30
C GLU A 248 -6.16 -5.11 11.25
N ARG A 249 -5.48 -4.04 10.87
CA ARG A 249 -5.82 -3.23 9.70
C ARG A 249 -4.72 -3.39 8.67
N THR A 250 -5.11 -3.44 7.39
CA THR A 250 -4.17 -3.50 6.28
C THR A 250 -4.56 -2.49 5.22
N ILE A 251 -3.57 -1.84 4.62
CA ILE A 251 -3.71 -1.02 3.43
C ILE A 251 -2.62 -1.41 2.44
N SER A 252 -2.99 -1.65 1.20
CA SER A 252 -2.02 -1.85 0.12
C SER A 252 -2.43 -1.08 -1.12
N SER A 253 -1.44 -0.64 -1.88
CA SER A 253 -1.65 0.17 -3.07
C SER A 253 -0.61 -0.15 -4.12
N ASP A 254 -1.01 -0.07 -5.38
CA ASP A 254 -0.14 -0.08 -6.57
C ASP A 254 -0.58 1.07 -7.46
N LEU A 255 0.26 2.09 -7.57
CA LEU A 255 0.06 3.27 -8.40
C LEU A 255 1.14 3.29 -9.48
N ASN A 256 0.82 2.78 -10.66
CA ASN A 256 1.75 2.71 -11.78
C ASN A 256 3.07 1.98 -11.39
N GLY A 257 2.99 0.95 -10.56
CA GLY A 257 4.10 0.16 -10.00
C GLY A 257 4.79 0.77 -8.77
N TYR A 258 4.34 1.94 -8.29
CA TYR A 258 4.70 2.45 -6.98
C TYR A 258 3.81 1.80 -5.95
N ASN A 259 4.41 0.99 -5.09
CA ASN A 259 3.66 0.07 -4.25
C ASN A 259 3.93 0.36 -2.78
N PHE A 260 2.89 0.24 -1.97
CA PHE A 260 3.06 0.07 -0.53
C PHE A 260 2.12 -1.00 0.00
N ASP A 261 2.52 -1.62 1.10
CA ASP A 261 1.74 -2.59 1.86
C ASP A 261 2.03 -2.33 3.34
N ILE A 262 1.00 -2.00 4.11
CA ILE A 262 1.11 -1.62 5.51
C ILE A 262 0.08 -2.40 6.30
N ARG A 263 0.52 -3.03 7.38
CA ARG A 263 -0.28 -3.80 8.32
C ARG A 263 -0.06 -3.23 9.72
N VAL A 264 -1.15 -2.97 10.43
CA VAL A 264 -1.13 -2.42 11.80
C VAL A 264 -1.96 -3.33 12.70
N ASP A 265 -1.41 -3.70 13.85
CA ASP A 265 -2.12 -4.37 14.93
C ASP A 265 -2.84 -3.32 15.78
N ILE A 266 -4.16 -3.21 15.62
CA ILE A 266 -4.99 -2.22 16.31
C ILE A 266 -5.31 -2.61 17.75
N ASP A 267 -5.24 -3.90 18.08
CA ASP A 267 -5.40 -4.40 19.45
C ASP A 267 -4.06 -4.32 20.22
N GLY A 268 -2.99 -3.92 19.52
CA GLY A 268 -1.65 -3.73 20.03
C GLY A 268 -1.51 -2.61 21.07
N LEU A 269 -0.27 -2.37 21.49
CA LEU A 269 0.01 -1.44 22.58
C LEU A 269 -0.40 0.00 22.20
N LYS A 270 -1.34 0.58 22.97
CA LYS A 270 -1.87 1.97 22.92
C LYS A 270 -1.33 2.86 21.79
N LEU A 271 -2.21 3.20 20.86
CA LEU A 271 -2.01 4.37 20.01
C LEU A 271 -2.06 5.64 20.88
N ASP A 272 -1.07 6.50 20.70
CA ASP A 272 -1.07 7.88 21.17
C ASP A 272 -2.31 8.55 20.59
N GLU A 273 -3.08 9.25 21.43
CA GLU A 273 -4.32 9.93 21.01
C GLU A 273 -4.03 10.92 19.87
N ASN A 274 -2.78 11.38 19.75
CA ASN A 274 -2.34 12.24 18.66
C ASN A 274 -1.11 11.65 17.94
N VAL A 275 -1.35 10.66 17.09
CA VAL A 275 -0.31 10.03 16.25
C VAL A 275 0.42 11.07 15.39
N ALA A 276 -0.27 12.12 14.95
CA ALA A 276 0.31 13.19 14.12
C ALA A 276 1.51 13.90 14.78
N ASN A 277 1.50 14.01 16.11
CA ASN A 277 2.57 14.62 16.90
C ASN A 277 3.51 13.60 17.55
N ASN A 278 3.27 12.31 17.34
CA ASN A 278 4.11 11.27 17.89
C ASN A 278 5.51 11.32 17.25
N GLN A 279 6.54 11.48 18.07
CA GLN A 279 7.91 11.68 17.58
C GLN A 279 8.42 10.47 16.79
N GLN A 280 8.10 9.25 17.24
CA GLN A 280 8.49 8.03 16.56
C GLN A 280 7.80 7.92 15.19
N TYR A 281 6.53 8.34 15.10
CA TYR A 281 5.79 8.38 13.85
C TYR A 281 6.40 9.37 12.85
N LEU A 282 6.71 10.58 13.30
CA LEU A 282 7.38 11.60 12.49
C LEU A 282 8.74 11.12 11.97
N GLN A 283 9.49 10.36 12.77
CA GLN A 283 10.74 9.73 12.32
C GLN A 283 10.51 8.71 11.20
N TYR A 284 9.47 7.87 11.28
CA TYR A 284 9.14 6.94 10.20
C TYR A 284 8.73 7.66 8.92
N GLN A 285 7.90 8.70 9.01
CA GLN A 285 7.57 9.52 7.84
C GLN A 285 8.81 10.15 7.21
N GLN A 286 9.74 10.65 8.04
CA GLN A 286 10.97 11.25 7.57
C GLN A 286 11.86 10.22 6.87
N LEU A 287 12.00 9.01 7.43
CA LEU A 287 12.72 7.89 6.79
C LEU A 287 12.16 7.56 5.40
N ILE A 288 10.83 7.54 5.24
CA ILE A 288 10.16 7.34 3.95
C ILE A 288 10.59 8.44 2.97
N ARG A 289 10.52 9.70 3.39
CA ARG A 289 10.93 10.86 2.58
C ARG A 289 12.39 10.78 2.16
N ASP A 290 13.30 10.50 3.08
CA ASP A 290 14.74 10.46 2.78
C ASP A 290 15.10 9.32 1.85
N THR A 291 14.48 8.16 2.04
CA THR A 291 14.68 7.03 1.15
C THR A 291 14.20 7.38 -0.25
N ALA A 292 13.04 8.03 -0.38
CA ALA A 292 12.52 8.50 -1.66
C ALA A 292 13.41 9.58 -2.30
N TYR A 293 13.88 10.56 -1.53
CA TYR A 293 14.79 11.61 -2.03
C TYR A 293 16.17 11.09 -2.42
N SER A 294 16.63 10.01 -1.80
CA SER A 294 17.87 9.35 -2.20
C SER A 294 17.75 8.66 -3.56
N TYR A 295 16.54 8.29 -3.98
CA TYR A 295 16.23 7.76 -5.30
C TYR A 295 16.01 8.90 -6.31
N LYS A 296 17.07 9.32 -6.99
CA LYS A 296 17.06 10.47 -7.91
C LYS A 296 16.58 10.15 -9.32
N GLN A 297 16.28 8.88 -9.58
CA GLN A 297 16.00 8.39 -10.92
C GLN A 297 14.55 8.46 -11.36
N GLY A 298 13.64 8.82 -10.45
CA GLY A 298 12.21 8.82 -10.70
C GLY A 298 11.82 9.44 -12.05
N GLU A 299 12.01 10.75 -12.24
CA GLU A 299 11.57 11.44 -13.47
C GLU A 299 12.36 11.03 -14.71
N ASP A 300 13.68 11.07 -14.61
CA ASP A 300 14.60 10.85 -15.73
C ASP A 300 14.56 9.42 -16.30
N ALA A 301 14.13 8.43 -15.51
CA ALA A 301 13.99 7.03 -15.93
C ALA A 301 12.56 6.67 -16.40
N GLY A 302 11.65 7.65 -16.48
CA GLY A 302 10.26 7.46 -16.91
C GLY A 302 9.25 7.23 -15.79
N GLY A 303 9.61 7.49 -14.53
CA GLY A 303 8.73 7.52 -13.37
C GLY A 303 8.39 8.94 -12.92
N VAL A 304 8.03 9.10 -11.64
CA VAL A 304 7.65 10.40 -11.04
C VAL A 304 8.76 10.99 -10.16
N SER A 305 8.64 12.28 -9.82
CA SER A 305 9.52 12.94 -8.88
C SER A 305 9.66 12.20 -7.54
N SER A 306 10.83 12.30 -6.92
CA SER A 306 11.06 11.73 -5.59
C SER A 306 10.13 12.33 -4.53
N SER A 307 9.74 13.61 -4.66
CA SER A 307 8.75 14.25 -3.79
C SER A 307 7.34 13.68 -3.98
N LYS A 308 6.95 13.38 -5.21
CA LYS A 308 5.64 12.80 -5.54
C LYS A 308 5.55 11.37 -5.01
N ALA A 309 6.60 10.57 -5.21
CA ALA A 309 6.72 9.24 -4.62
C ALA A 309 6.72 9.27 -3.08
N ALA A 310 7.52 10.17 -2.47
CA ALA A 310 7.55 10.34 -1.02
C ALA A 310 6.18 10.69 -0.45
N SER A 311 5.47 11.64 -1.09
CA SER A 311 4.13 12.04 -0.66
C SER A 311 3.15 10.89 -0.70
N PHE A 312 3.18 10.06 -1.74
CA PHE A 312 2.30 8.90 -1.87
C PHE A 312 2.57 7.85 -0.79
N PHE A 313 3.84 7.53 -0.51
CA PHE A 313 4.18 6.58 0.55
C PHE A 313 3.82 7.10 1.94
N VAL A 314 4.06 8.39 2.22
CA VAL A 314 3.65 9.01 3.49
C VAL A 314 2.13 9.05 3.63
N GLN A 315 1.38 9.34 2.56
CA GLN A 315 -0.08 9.31 2.59
C GLN A 315 -0.62 7.92 2.89
N GLY A 316 -0.01 6.85 2.35
CA GLY A 316 -0.37 5.49 2.72
C GLY A 316 -0.23 5.23 4.23
N MET A 317 0.84 5.74 4.82
CA MET A 317 1.08 5.66 6.27
C MET A 317 0.07 6.51 7.07
N ASP A 318 -0.14 7.77 6.69
CA ASP A 318 -1.10 8.68 7.34
C ASP A 318 -2.51 8.10 7.32
N ALA A 319 -2.89 7.46 6.22
CA ALA A 319 -4.23 6.96 6.03
C ALA A 319 -4.56 5.71 6.88
N ILE A 320 -3.59 4.83 7.17
CA ILE A 320 -3.84 3.67 8.04
C ILE A 320 -3.74 4.00 9.53
N PHE A 321 -2.94 5.00 9.89
CA PHE A 321 -2.84 5.53 11.25
C PHE A 321 -3.91 6.58 11.58
N ASP A 322 -4.81 6.87 10.63
CA ASP A 322 -5.92 7.83 10.78
C ASP A 322 -5.44 9.23 11.18
N VAL A 323 -4.37 9.70 10.54
CA VAL A 323 -3.77 11.00 10.81
C VAL A 323 -4.52 12.07 10.03
N ASP A 324 -5.40 12.79 10.70
CA ASP A 324 -6.13 13.93 10.12
C ASP A 324 -5.17 15.06 9.70
N GLU A 325 -5.25 15.49 8.43
CA GLU A 325 -4.44 16.60 7.93
C GLU A 325 -4.83 17.94 8.58
N ASP A 326 -6.11 18.11 8.94
CA ASP A 326 -6.64 19.32 9.57
C ASP A 326 -6.19 19.45 11.04
N GLU A 327 -5.82 18.35 11.71
CA GLU A 327 -5.29 18.39 13.08
C GLU A 327 -3.83 18.86 13.14
N LYS A 328 -3.10 18.88 12.01
CA LYS A 328 -1.74 19.44 11.95
C LYS A 328 -1.72 20.95 12.24
N ASP A 329 -2.85 21.66 12.06
CA ASP A 329 -2.98 23.10 12.31
C ASP A 329 -3.84 23.46 13.55
N ALA A 330 -4.56 22.49 14.15
CA ALA A 330 -5.59 22.74 15.16
C ALA A 330 -5.25 22.25 16.58
N ILE A 331 -4.01 22.46 17.04
CA ILE A 331 -3.60 22.06 18.39
C ILE A 331 -3.81 23.23 19.36
N ASP A 332 -4.99 23.28 19.97
CA ASP A 332 -5.17 23.88 21.32
C ASP A 332 -6.53 23.61 21.99
N GLN A 333 -7.48 22.91 21.37
CA GLN A 333 -8.80 22.68 21.99
C GLN A 333 -9.40 21.31 21.68
N ARG A 334 -8.91 20.25 22.32
CA ARG A 334 -9.67 19.02 22.62
C ARG A 334 -8.86 18.11 23.54
N PHE A 335 -9.00 18.33 24.85
CA PHE A 335 -8.67 17.32 25.87
C PHE A 335 -9.89 17.18 26.75
N SER A 336 -10.82 16.29 26.38
CA SER A 336 -11.88 15.74 27.26
C SER A 336 -12.79 14.80 26.44
N ALA A 337 -12.31 13.61 26.10
CA ALA A 337 -13.18 12.46 25.82
C ALA A 337 -12.43 11.20 26.26
N GLN A 338 -12.61 10.90 27.54
CA GLN A 338 -12.09 9.71 28.19
C GLN A 338 -13.06 8.57 27.87
N ASP A 339 -12.95 7.99 26.68
CA ASP A 339 -13.63 6.74 26.33
C ASP A 339 -12.62 5.60 26.20
N SER A 340 -13.09 4.43 26.62
CA SER A 340 -12.38 3.23 27.06
C SER A 340 -11.17 2.79 26.24
N VAL A 341 -9.99 2.89 26.86
CA VAL A 341 -8.79 2.11 26.54
C VAL A 341 -9.10 0.63 26.73
N GLU A 342 -8.93 -0.19 25.69
CA GLU A 342 -8.93 -1.64 25.85
C GLU A 342 -7.80 -2.07 26.80
N GLU A 343 -8.23 -2.75 27.86
CA GLU A 343 -7.41 -3.15 28.99
C GLU A 343 -6.34 -4.15 28.54
N LEU A 344 -5.06 -3.75 28.57
CA LEU A 344 -3.92 -4.67 28.43
C LEU A 344 -4.01 -5.71 29.56
N GLY A 345 -4.66 -6.85 29.30
CA GLY A 345 -5.10 -7.89 30.25
C GLY A 345 -4.06 -8.42 31.25
N GLY A 346 -3.62 -7.56 32.17
CA GLY A 346 -2.64 -7.83 33.21
C GLY A 346 -1.60 -6.73 33.48
N LEU A 347 -1.57 -5.62 32.73
CA LEU A 347 -0.79 -4.43 33.07
C LEU A 347 -1.54 -3.45 33.99
N ASP A 348 -2.86 -3.59 34.15
CA ASP A 348 -3.70 -2.75 35.03
C ASP A 348 -3.35 -2.85 36.52
N ARG A 349 -2.55 -3.85 36.89
CA ARG A 349 -2.09 -4.07 38.27
C ARG A 349 -0.77 -3.38 38.57
N MET A 350 -0.17 -2.70 37.59
CA MET A 350 1.02 -1.88 37.81
C MET A 350 0.67 -0.65 38.63
N ASN A 351 1.52 -0.31 39.60
CA ASN A 351 1.38 0.95 40.32
C ASN A 351 1.45 2.17 39.37
N SER A 352 0.92 3.30 39.79
CA SER A 352 0.86 4.52 38.98
C SER A 352 2.23 5.05 38.54
N GLY A 353 3.30 4.73 39.28
CA GLY A 353 4.67 5.11 38.92
C GLY A 353 5.21 4.31 37.73
N ASN A 354 4.87 3.02 37.65
CA ASN A 354 5.24 2.16 36.53
C ASN A 354 4.36 2.42 35.30
N GLN A 355 3.11 2.85 35.46
CA GLN A 355 2.30 3.29 34.32
C GLN A 355 2.96 4.45 33.57
N GLN A 356 3.43 5.48 34.29
CA GLN A 356 4.19 6.58 33.67
C GLN A 356 5.48 6.11 32.99
N LEU A 357 6.10 5.06 33.51
CA LEU A 357 7.29 4.44 32.94
C LEU A 357 6.97 3.70 31.63
N LEU A 358 5.88 2.93 31.62
CA LEU A 358 5.38 2.23 30.44
C LEU A 358 4.97 3.21 29.35
N ASP A 359 4.21 4.25 29.70
CA ASP A 359 3.85 5.32 28.77
C ASP A 359 5.11 6.10 28.29
N SER A 360 6.23 5.98 29.00
CA SER A 360 7.53 6.53 28.57
C SER A 360 8.39 5.62 27.75
N PHE A 361 8.18 4.33 27.86
CA PHE A 361 8.92 3.31 27.16
C PHE A 361 8.27 2.95 25.82
N SER A 362 6.95 2.80 25.82
CA SER A 362 6.19 2.58 24.59
C SER A 362 6.39 3.77 23.67
N SER A 363 6.64 3.52 22.39
CA SER A 363 6.54 4.56 21.37
C SER A 363 5.17 5.24 21.34
N GLY A 364 4.14 4.63 21.93
CA GLY A 364 2.76 5.08 21.79
C GLY A 364 2.22 4.81 20.38
N LEU A 365 2.87 3.91 19.64
CA LEU A 365 2.38 3.47 18.33
C LEU A 365 2.00 2.01 18.44
N ALA A 366 0.94 1.66 17.72
CA ALA A 366 0.60 0.28 17.43
C ALA A 366 1.80 -0.45 16.80
N ASP A 367 1.82 -1.77 16.95
CA ASP A 367 2.75 -2.61 16.21
C ASP A 367 2.35 -2.62 14.73
N PHE A 368 3.34 -2.58 13.85
CA PHE A 368 3.08 -2.51 12.42
C PHE A 368 4.24 -3.06 11.59
N GLU A 369 3.92 -3.44 10.37
CA GLU A 369 4.87 -3.74 9.30
C GLU A 369 4.49 -2.90 8.07
N ALA A 370 5.46 -2.27 7.43
CA ALA A 370 5.25 -1.44 6.25
C ALA A 370 6.34 -1.72 5.21
N SER A 371 5.96 -1.90 3.95
CA SER A 371 6.87 -2.02 2.82
C SER A 371 6.51 -0.99 1.75
N PHE A 372 7.51 -0.31 1.19
CA PHE A 372 7.38 0.71 0.15
C PHE A 372 8.34 0.40 -0.98
N ASN A 373 7.85 0.37 -2.22
CA ASN A 373 8.63 -0.02 -3.38
C ASN A 373 8.34 0.87 -4.58
N THR A 374 9.35 1.17 -5.38
CA THR A 374 9.17 1.84 -6.68
C THR A 374 9.13 0.82 -7.81
N PRO A 375 8.67 1.20 -9.02
CA PRO A 375 8.82 0.36 -10.20
C PRO A 375 10.28 0.03 -10.48
N ILE A 376 10.50 -1.09 -11.18
CA ILE A 376 11.81 -1.47 -11.67
C ILE A 376 12.06 -0.78 -13.01
N PHE A 377 13.01 0.16 -13.02
CA PHE A 377 13.46 0.81 -14.24
C PHE A 377 14.74 0.16 -14.77
N ARG A 378 14.87 0.14 -16.10
CA ARG A 378 16.05 -0.40 -16.80
C ARG A 378 16.63 0.63 -17.78
N PRO A 379 17.21 1.74 -17.28
CA PRO A 379 17.74 2.78 -18.17
C PRO A 379 18.82 2.27 -19.12
N ASN A 380 19.58 1.25 -18.70
CA ASN A 380 20.63 0.64 -19.51
C ASN A 380 20.20 -0.73 -20.07
N GLU A 381 19.63 -0.74 -21.27
CA GLU A 381 19.16 -1.98 -21.94
C GLU A 381 20.27 -3.02 -22.16
N TYR A 382 21.53 -2.57 -22.23
CA TYR A 382 22.70 -3.43 -22.47
C TYR A 382 23.22 -4.12 -21.21
N GLN A 383 22.79 -3.69 -20.02
CA GLN A 383 23.22 -4.24 -18.73
C GLN A 383 22.00 -4.73 -17.95
N GLN A 384 21.39 -5.83 -18.41
CA GLN A 384 20.14 -6.37 -17.85
C GLN A 384 20.21 -6.76 -16.36
N SER A 385 21.40 -6.92 -15.79
CA SER A 385 21.57 -7.16 -14.35
C SER A 385 21.48 -5.89 -13.49
N GLU A 386 21.53 -4.72 -14.12
CA GLU A 386 21.51 -3.42 -13.46
C GLU A 386 20.10 -2.85 -13.57
N VAL A 387 19.49 -2.61 -12.43
CA VAL A 387 18.12 -2.10 -12.34
C VAL A 387 18.10 -0.94 -11.39
N SER A 388 17.24 0.01 -11.69
CA SER A 388 16.99 1.13 -10.81
C SER A 388 15.68 0.93 -10.08
N THR A 389 15.74 0.96 -8.76
CA THR A 389 14.62 0.65 -7.87
C THR A 389 14.94 1.14 -6.47
N MET A 390 13.90 1.43 -5.71
CA MET A 390 13.96 1.68 -4.28
C MET A 390 13.01 0.73 -3.56
N SER A 391 13.45 0.22 -2.41
CA SER A 391 12.64 -0.52 -1.45
C SER A 391 12.93 -0.02 -0.03
N LEU A 392 11.90 0.04 0.80
CA LEU A 392 11.98 0.39 2.21
C LEU A 392 11.01 -0.49 2.99
N ASP A 393 11.53 -1.27 3.93
CA ASP A 393 10.76 -2.03 4.90
C ASP A 393 10.94 -1.40 6.27
N ILE A 394 9.86 -1.23 7.03
CA ILE A 394 9.82 -0.68 8.39
C ILE A 394 8.96 -1.61 9.24
N ALA A 395 9.39 -1.90 10.47
CA ALA A 395 8.57 -2.65 11.41
C ALA A 395 8.72 -2.14 12.84
N GLN A 396 7.65 -2.24 13.60
CA GLN A 396 7.63 -2.10 15.05
C GLN A 396 6.83 -3.25 15.65
N ILE A 397 7.43 -3.96 16.61
CA ILE A 397 6.85 -5.13 17.26
C ILE A 397 7.05 -5.03 18.76
N THR A 398 6.01 -5.33 19.52
CA THR A 398 6.00 -5.31 20.97
C THR A 398 5.62 -6.69 21.49
N GLU A 399 6.51 -7.31 22.26
CA GLU A 399 6.29 -8.61 22.87
C GLU A 399 6.23 -8.48 24.39
N ILE A 400 5.15 -8.98 24.99
CA ILE A 400 5.02 -9.07 26.45
C ILE A 400 5.15 -10.53 26.85
N SER A 401 6.23 -10.87 27.55
CA SER A 401 6.43 -12.21 28.10
C SER A 401 6.24 -12.20 29.62
N ARG A 402 5.65 -13.28 30.16
CA ARG A 402 5.44 -13.46 31.60
C ARG A 402 5.99 -14.80 32.03
N HIS A 403 6.86 -14.78 33.04
CA HIS A 403 7.41 -16.00 33.61
C HIS A 403 7.33 -15.93 35.14
N ARG A 404 7.40 -17.08 35.82
CA ARG A 404 7.29 -17.15 37.28
C ARG A 404 8.30 -18.15 37.81
N ASP A 405 9.02 -17.76 38.85
CA ASP A 405 9.83 -18.67 39.64
C ASP A 405 9.08 -19.10 40.92
N GLN A 406 9.77 -19.71 41.89
CA GLN A 406 9.13 -20.19 43.12
C GLN A 406 8.57 -19.06 44.00
N ASN A 407 9.08 -17.83 43.86
CA ASN A 407 8.82 -16.73 44.78
C ASN A 407 8.23 -15.48 44.09
N HIS A 408 8.52 -15.29 42.81
CA HIS A 408 8.25 -14.06 42.08
C HIS A 408 7.65 -14.32 40.69
N SER A 409 6.84 -13.38 40.22
CA SER A 409 6.41 -13.32 38.81
C SER A 409 7.16 -12.22 38.07
N TYR A 410 7.76 -12.53 36.95
CA TYR A 410 8.46 -11.60 36.09
C TYR A 410 7.62 -11.28 34.85
N THR A 411 7.68 -10.03 34.42
CA THR A 411 7.06 -9.55 33.19
C THR A 411 8.10 -8.77 32.42
N ASP A 412 8.41 -9.23 31.20
CA ASP A 412 9.33 -8.56 30.29
C ASP A 412 8.53 -7.96 29.15
N ILE A 413 8.78 -6.70 28.85
CA ILE A 413 8.16 -5.96 27.75
C ILE A 413 9.29 -5.61 26.79
N ASN A 414 9.30 -6.25 25.63
CA ASN A 414 10.29 -6.03 24.59
C ASN A 414 9.64 -5.24 23.46
N GLN A 415 10.23 -4.12 23.07
CA GLN A 415 9.82 -3.40 21.87
C GLN A 415 10.99 -3.34 20.90
N ARG A 416 10.75 -3.83 19.68
CA ARG A 416 11.72 -3.81 18.58
C ARG A 416 11.22 -2.88 17.48
N SER A 417 12.06 -1.96 17.06
CA SER A 417 11.86 -1.13 15.87
C SER A 417 12.98 -1.41 14.89
N GLU A 418 12.65 -1.65 13.63
CA GLU A 418 13.65 -1.90 12.60
C GLU A 418 13.26 -1.33 11.26
N TYR A 419 14.26 -1.09 10.41
CA TYR A 419 14.05 -0.80 9.02
C TYR A 419 15.15 -1.39 8.15
N GLN A 420 14.83 -1.59 6.88
CA GLN A 420 15.77 -1.93 5.84
C GLN A 420 15.44 -1.14 4.57
N SER A 421 16.41 -0.39 4.07
CA SER A 421 16.30 0.40 2.84
C SER A 421 17.32 -0.08 1.82
N ARG A 422 16.89 -0.13 0.57
CA ARG A 422 17.77 -0.39 -0.57
C ARG A 422 17.41 0.52 -1.72
N VAL A 423 18.39 1.28 -2.19
CA VAL A 423 18.26 2.15 -3.36
C VAL A 423 19.33 1.77 -4.38
N SER A 424 18.90 1.33 -5.55
CA SER A 424 19.78 1.03 -6.68
C SER A 424 19.44 1.98 -7.82
N GLN A 425 20.45 2.59 -8.44
CA GLN A 425 20.22 3.59 -9.49
C GLN A 425 21.47 3.80 -10.37
N HIS A 426 21.24 4.16 -11.63
CA HIS A 426 22.24 4.73 -12.51
C HIS A 426 22.31 6.26 -12.33
N LEU A 427 23.50 6.83 -12.45
CA LEU A 427 23.77 8.24 -12.31
C LEU A 427 24.82 8.60 -13.36
N GLY A 428 24.94 9.88 -13.69
CA GLY A 428 26.10 10.43 -14.37
C GLY A 428 27.37 10.09 -13.58
N VAL A 429 28.52 10.09 -14.25
CA VAL A 429 29.81 9.79 -13.59
C VAL A 429 30.09 10.73 -12.41
N GLY A 430 29.49 11.94 -12.42
CA GLY A 430 29.53 12.90 -11.32
C GLY A 430 28.62 12.58 -10.12
N GLY A 431 27.73 11.58 -10.21
CA GLY A 431 26.82 11.18 -9.14
C GLY A 431 25.58 12.07 -8.97
N ASP A 432 25.16 12.74 -10.03
CA ASP A 432 24.08 13.71 -10.08
C ASP A 432 22.73 13.09 -10.48
N SER A 433 22.55 12.76 -11.77
CA SER A 433 21.29 12.26 -12.33
C SER A 433 21.53 11.30 -13.50
N VAL A 434 20.54 10.49 -13.88
CA VAL A 434 20.71 9.54 -14.99
C VAL A 434 20.69 10.22 -16.36
N GLU A 435 20.10 11.40 -16.50
CA GLU A 435 20.21 12.20 -17.75
C GLU A 435 21.65 12.53 -18.13
N HIS A 436 22.54 12.65 -17.14
CA HIS A 436 23.96 12.90 -17.35
C HIS A 436 24.78 11.61 -17.50
N ALA A 437 24.14 10.44 -17.45
CA ALA A 437 24.75 9.17 -17.78
C ALA A 437 24.74 8.96 -19.30
N ASN A 438 25.87 8.61 -19.89
CA ASN A 438 25.89 8.08 -21.25
C ASN A 438 25.62 6.57 -21.18
N LEU A 439 24.43 6.12 -21.59
CA LEU A 439 24.07 4.70 -21.59
C LEU A 439 24.17 4.06 -22.99
N ASP A 440 24.61 4.83 -23.99
CA ASP A 440 24.71 4.40 -25.37
C ASP A 440 25.86 3.41 -25.61
N PRO A 441 25.73 2.52 -26.62
CA PRO A 441 26.75 1.54 -26.94
C PRO A 441 28.03 2.20 -27.49
N GLU A 442 29.11 1.41 -27.62
CA GLU A 442 30.44 1.88 -28.06
C GLU A 442 30.43 2.69 -29.37
N ALA A 443 29.52 2.36 -30.30
CA ALA A 443 29.38 3.07 -31.58
C ALA A 443 29.05 4.57 -31.42
N ASN A 444 28.49 4.95 -30.27
CA ASN A 444 28.01 6.30 -29.95
C ASN A 444 28.83 6.94 -28.80
N GLY A 445 30.12 6.59 -28.67
CA GLY A 445 31.01 7.15 -27.66
C GLY A 445 31.17 6.29 -26.40
N GLY A 446 30.39 5.21 -26.28
CA GLY A 446 30.53 4.20 -25.24
C GLY A 446 29.99 4.61 -23.86
N GLN A 447 29.44 3.63 -23.16
CA GLN A 447 28.75 3.83 -21.89
C GLN A 447 29.64 4.51 -20.85
N SER A 448 29.14 5.59 -20.26
CA SER A 448 29.82 6.32 -19.19
C SER A 448 28.81 6.68 -18.09
N TYR A 449 28.81 5.93 -17.00
CA TYR A 449 27.83 6.04 -15.92
C TYR A 449 28.39 5.55 -14.58
N LEU A 450 27.74 5.97 -13.49
CA LEU A 450 27.89 5.41 -12.16
C LEU A 450 26.63 4.62 -11.82
N TYR A 451 26.76 3.33 -11.51
CA TYR A 451 25.69 2.55 -10.91
C TYR A 451 25.95 2.44 -9.40
N ARG A 452 25.05 3.03 -8.61
CA ARG A 452 25.12 3.05 -7.16
C ARG A 452 24.05 2.17 -6.55
N THR A 453 24.42 1.40 -5.54
CA THR A 453 23.50 0.68 -4.66
C THR A 453 23.81 1.04 -3.21
N ASP A 454 22.88 1.74 -2.57
CA ASP A 454 22.91 2.05 -1.15
C ASP A 454 22.01 1.06 -0.41
N ILE A 455 22.55 0.42 0.62
CA ILE A 455 21.83 -0.52 1.50
C ILE A 455 21.98 0.01 2.91
N LYS A 456 20.87 0.34 3.56
CA LYS A 456 20.83 0.83 4.93
C LYS A 456 19.92 -0.06 5.76
N SER A 457 20.28 -0.33 7.00
CA SER A 457 19.39 -0.97 7.96
C SER A 457 19.72 -0.51 9.36
N ALA A 458 18.72 -0.44 10.23
CA ALA A 458 18.97 -0.36 11.66
C ALA A 458 17.89 -1.12 12.43
N SER A 459 18.25 -1.53 13.64
CA SER A 459 17.33 -2.07 14.63
C SER A 459 17.59 -1.44 15.99
N ILE A 460 16.52 -1.28 16.74
CA ILE A 460 16.55 -0.96 18.16
C ILE A 460 15.68 -1.99 18.87
N ASP A 461 16.27 -2.75 19.78
CA ASP A 461 15.57 -3.63 20.70
C ASP A 461 15.62 -3.00 22.08
N ARG A 462 14.46 -2.73 22.68
CA ARG A 462 14.32 -2.20 24.05
C ARG A 462 13.60 -3.21 24.92
N SER A 463 14.04 -3.40 26.15
CA SER A 463 13.38 -4.27 27.12
C SER A 463 13.19 -3.58 28.46
N LEU A 464 12.02 -3.78 29.07
CA LEU A 464 11.76 -3.54 30.48
C LEU A 464 11.43 -4.85 31.18
N SER A 465 12.15 -5.14 32.26
CA SER A 465 11.85 -6.29 33.12
C SER A 465 11.27 -5.83 34.45
N PHE A 466 10.13 -6.41 34.82
CA PHE A 466 9.44 -6.15 36.07
C PHE A 466 9.37 -7.42 36.93
N GLU A 467 9.62 -7.28 38.23
CA GLU A 467 9.36 -8.27 39.26
C GLU A 467 8.04 -7.98 39.97
N ASP A 468 7.26 -9.03 40.24
CA ASP A 468 5.94 -9.03 40.87
C ASP A 468 4.99 -7.96 40.29
N THR A 469 5.05 -7.76 38.97
CA THR A 469 4.29 -6.76 38.19
C THR A 469 4.50 -5.30 38.61
N ASN A 470 5.36 -5.01 39.59
CA ASN A 470 5.38 -3.71 40.27
C ASN A 470 6.77 -3.15 40.53
N LYS A 471 7.83 -3.93 40.36
CA LYS A 471 9.19 -3.48 40.61
C LYS A 471 9.99 -3.60 39.33
N LEU A 472 10.33 -2.47 38.72
CA LEU A 472 11.28 -2.46 37.61
C LEU A 472 12.64 -2.97 38.11
N ILE A 473 13.20 -3.97 37.45
CA ILE A 473 14.47 -4.60 37.83
C ILE A 473 15.56 -4.37 36.80
N ALA A 474 15.23 -4.23 35.51
CA ALA A 474 16.21 -4.01 34.46
C ALA A 474 15.62 -3.20 33.30
N ILE A 475 16.52 -2.49 32.62
CA ILE A 475 16.29 -1.86 31.32
C ILE A 475 17.42 -2.32 30.41
N ASP A 476 17.06 -2.87 29.26
CA ASP A 476 18.01 -3.25 28.21
C ASP A 476 17.73 -2.45 26.94
N GLU A 477 18.78 -2.04 26.25
CA GLU A 477 18.68 -1.56 24.89
C GLU A 477 19.84 -2.03 24.05
N GLN A 478 19.52 -2.57 22.88
CA GLN A 478 20.47 -2.92 21.86
C GLN A 478 20.16 -2.12 20.60
N ARG A 479 21.16 -1.39 20.09
CA ARG A 479 21.09 -0.67 18.81
C ARG A 479 22.07 -1.26 17.82
N SER A 480 21.60 -1.50 16.61
CA SER A 480 22.45 -1.91 15.50
C SER A 480 22.12 -1.09 14.27
N GLN A 481 23.14 -0.68 13.53
CA GLN A 481 23.00 -0.03 12.24
C GLN A 481 24.05 -0.48 11.23
N GLN A 482 23.67 -0.44 9.97
CA GLN A 482 24.51 -0.74 8.84
C GLN A 482 24.21 0.20 7.67
N HIS A 483 25.25 0.67 6.99
CA HIS A 483 25.15 1.42 5.75
C HIS A 483 26.26 0.96 4.79
N ILE A 484 25.88 0.24 3.73
CA ILE A 484 26.78 -0.24 2.69
C ILE A 484 26.47 0.48 1.39
N GLN A 485 27.46 1.16 0.82
CA GLN A 485 27.40 1.76 -0.50
C GLN A 485 28.24 0.95 -1.48
N LYS A 486 27.66 0.58 -2.61
CA LYS A 486 28.33 -0.11 -3.72
C LYS A 486 28.31 0.82 -4.93
N ASP A 487 29.48 1.16 -5.45
CA ASP A 487 29.63 2.00 -6.63
C ASP A 487 30.32 1.21 -7.76
N LYS A 488 29.69 1.16 -8.92
CA LYS A 488 30.27 0.66 -10.17
C LYS A 488 30.38 1.81 -11.17
N THR A 489 31.59 2.20 -11.53
CA THR A 489 31.83 3.24 -12.55
C THR A 489 32.25 2.60 -13.86
N VAL A 490 31.54 2.94 -14.94
CA VAL A 490 31.87 2.56 -16.31
C VAL A 490 32.21 3.84 -17.07
N ILE A 491 33.29 3.84 -17.86
CA ILE A 491 33.67 4.94 -18.75
C ILE A 491 34.06 4.37 -20.11
N GLY A 492 33.45 4.91 -21.18
CA GLY A 492 33.67 4.46 -22.55
C GLY A 492 33.45 2.95 -22.74
N GLY A 493 32.43 2.38 -22.08
CA GLY A 493 32.08 0.95 -22.12
C GLY A 493 32.95 0.04 -21.26
N LYS A 494 33.96 0.58 -20.56
CA LYS A 494 34.88 -0.21 -19.71
C LYS A 494 34.61 0.04 -18.24
N LEU A 495 34.65 -1.03 -17.46
CA LEU A 495 34.62 -0.95 -16.00
C LEU A 495 35.89 -0.25 -15.51
N GLU A 496 35.73 0.92 -14.93
CA GLU A 496 36.83 1.70 -14.34
C GLU A 496 36.97 1.40 -12.85
N SER A 497 35.85 1.35 -12.13
CA SER A 497 35.84 1.11 -10.69
C SER A 497 34.65 0.22 -10.28
N ASN A 498 34.87 -0.59 -9.24
CA ASN A 498 33.83 -1.36 -8.58
C ASN A 498 34.19 -1.44 -7.09
N THR A 499 33.59 -0.58 -6.28
CA THR A 499 33.94 -0.40 -4.88
C THR A 499 32.77 -0.72 -3.97
N VAL A 500 33.08 -1.26 -2.80
CA VAL A 500 32.14 -1.46 -1.71
C VAL A 500 32.70 -0.68 -0.52
N LYS A 501 31.92 0.25 0.00
CA LYS A 501 32.26 1.07 1.16
C LYS A 501 31.27 0.74 2.27
N ASP A 502 31.82 0.45 3.44
CA ASP A 502 31.05 0.42 4.68
C ASP A 502 31.07 1.83 5.26
N LEU A 503 29.90 2.46 5.26
CA LEU A 503 29.65 3.81 5.78
C LEU A 503 28.94 3.74 7.14
N SER A 504 28.88 2.56 7.77
CA SER A 504 28.28 2.38 9.08
C SER A 504 29.07 3.15 10.14
N ALA A 505 28.40 3.96 10.93
CA ALA A 505 29.01 4.60 12.09
C ALA A 505 28.98 3.61 13.27
N ALA A 506 30.02 2.76 13.38
CA ALA A 506 30.09 1.70 14.39
C ALA A 506 29.92 2.20 15.84
N TYR A 507 30.22 3.47 16.11
CA TYR A 507 30.02 4.08 17.43
C TYR A 507 28.55 4.34 17.79
N LYS A 508 27.62 4.34 16.82
CA LYS A 508 26.18 4.41 17.11
C LYS A 508 25.60 3.03 17.46
N ASN A 509 26.34 1.93 17.23
CA ASN A 509 25.95 0.62 17.74
C ASN A 509 26.21 0.58 19.25
N ALA A 510 25.18 0.28 20.02
CA ALA A 510 25.23 0.33 21.48
C ALA A 510 24.54 -0.90 22.07
N ASP A 511 25.04 -1.34 23.21
CA ASP A 511 24.44 -2.38 24.05
C ASP A 511 24.49 -1.84 25.48
N THR A 512 23.32 -1.45 25.98
CA THR A 512 23.15 -0.77 27.25
C THR A 512 22.29 -1.64 28.17
N HIS A 513 22.85 -2.02 29.31
CA HIS A 513 22.14 -2.75 30.37
C HIS A 513 22.19 -1.94 31.66
N VAL A 514 21.03 -1.71 32.27
CA VAL A 514 20.90 -1.01 33.56
C VAL A 514 20.12 -1.88 34.55
N ASP A 515 20.83 -2.43 35.55
CA ASP A 515 20.24 -3.17 36.68
C ASP A 515 19.72 -2.17 37.74
N ILE A 516 18.40 -2.02 37.80
CA ILE A 516 17.72 -1.05 38.66
C ILE A 516 17.79 -1.47 40.14
N VAL A 517 17.83 -2.77 40.43
CA VAL A 517 17.88 -3.32 41.80
C VAL A 517 19.16 -2.87 42.53
N ARG A 518 20.19 -2.46 41.78
CA ARG A 518 21.49 -2.00 42.30
C ARG A 518 21.70 -0.49 42.22
N THR A 519 20.79 0.24 41.55
CA THR A 519 20.84 1.71 41.50
C THR A 519 20.11 2.31 42.69
N THR A 520 20.74 3.26 43.39
CA THR A 520 20.22 3.81 44.65
C THR A 520 18.94 4.65 44.53
N GLN A 521 18.39 4.91 43.34
CA GLN A 521 17.24 5.81 43.17
C GLN A 521 16.39 5.47 41.94
N GLU A 522 15.09 5.20 42.14
CA GLU A 522 14.06 5.24 41.08
C GLU A 522 14.12 6.55 40.26
N GLN A 523 14.57 7.64 40.88
CA GLN A 523 14.80 8.93 40.22
C GLN A 523 15.94 8.89 39.19
N GLN A 524 16.97 8.05 39.37
CA GLN A 524 18.00 7.85 38.35
C GLN A 524 17.48 7.00 37.20
N ALA A 525 16.64 6.00 37.45
CA ALA A 525 15.98 5.24 36.39
C ALA A 525 15.04 6.13 35.56
N GLN A 526 14.25 6.98 36.23
CA GLN A 526 13.40 7.98 35.60
C GLN A 526 14.21 9.06 34.87
N GLN A 527 15.35 9.49 35.42
CA GLN A 527 16.24 10.44 34.74
C GLN A 527 16.92 9.77 33.54
N ILE A 528 17.33 8.50 33.63
CA ILE A 528 17.88 7.75 32.50
C ILE A 528 16.82 7.61 31.41
N LEU A 529 15.56 7.33 31.76
CA LEU A 529 14.44 7.25 30.80
C LEU A 529 14.04 8.61 30.22
N LYS A 530 14.11 9.69 31.00
CA LYS A 530 13.91 11.07 30.52
C LYS A 530 15.08 11.55 29.66
N ASP A 531 16.30 11.23 30.05
CA ASP A 531 17.51 11.51 29.28
C ASP A 531 17.52 10.66 28.01
N TYR A 532 16.96 9.44 28.05
CA TYR A 532 16.66 8.56 26.92
C TYR A 532 15.72 9.20 25.91
N ARG A 533 14.62 9.80 26.40
CA ARG A 533 13.73 10.64 25.60
C ARG A 533 14.47 11.86 25.03
N SER A 534 15.55 12.34 25.67
CA SER A 534 16.41 13.43 25.18
C SER A 534 17.65 12.99 24.38
N ILE A 535 17.82 11.69 24.11
CA ILE A 535 18.81 11.19 23.13
C ILE A 535 18.44 11.68 21.72
N GLU A 536 17.38 12.46 21.56
CA GLU A 536 17.17 13.47 20.51
C GLU A 536 18.35 14.46 20.32
N GLN A 537 19.30 14.58 21.27
CA GLN A 537 20.36 15.59 21.21
C GLN A 537 21.75 15.09 20.75
N MET A 538 21.90 13.82 20.36
CA MET A 538 23.19 13.30 19.86
C MET A 538 23.32 13.24 18.32
N ASP A 539 22.33 13.71 17.56
CA ASP A 539 22.42 13.90 16.11
C ASP A 539 22.87 15.33 15.71
N ALA A 540 23.17 16.19 16.69
CA ALA A 540 23.67 17.56 16.43
C ALA A 540 25.18 17.65 16.16
N LEU A 541 25.94 16.55 16.19
CA LEU A 541 27.39 16.55 16.01
C LEU A 541 27.83 15.37 15.14
N VAL A 542 27.79 15.55 13.80
CA VAL A 542 28.87 15.25 12.83
C VAL A 542 28.30 15.01 11.41
N ASP A 543 28.59 15.96 10.51
CA ASP A 543 28.61 15.93 9.02
C ASP A 543 27.32 15.70 8.19
N GLY A 544 26.72 16.83 7.78
CA GLY A 544 26.82 17.25 6.36
C GLY A 544 25.81 16.71 5.34
N SER A 545 24.96 15.77 5.71
CA SER A 545 23.75 15.45 4.94
C SER A 545 22.63 15.11 5.91
N GLN A 546 21.80 16.12 6.19
CA GLN A 546 20.51 15.98 6.84
C GLN A 546 19.74 14.92 6.05
N VAL A 547 19.68 13.69 6.52
CA VAL A 547 18.70 13.27 7.51
C VAL A 547 19.12 11.91 8.08
N GLU A 548 19.09 11.84 9.41
CA GLU A 548 19.37 10.67 10.21
C GLU A 548 18.03 10.18 10.76
N LEU A 549 17.74 8.89 10.61
CA LEU A 549 16.87 8.25 11.59
C LEU A 549 17.51 8.50 12.93
N PHE A 550 16.70 8.88 13.90
CA PHE A 550 17.10 9.64 15.08
C PHE A 550 17.25 11.13 14.72
N ILE A 551 16.12 11.83 14.88
CA ILE A 551 16.11 13.16 15.49
C ILE A 551 15.16 13.07 16.65
#